data_AF-A0A101FPA0-F1
#
_entry.id   AF-A0A101FPA0-F1
#
_cell.length_a   1.000
_cell.length_b   1.000
_cell.length_c   1.000
_cell.angle_alpha   90.00
_cell.angle_beta   90.00
_cell.angle_gamma   90.00
#
_symmetry.space_group_name_H-M   'P 1'
#
loop_
_entity.id
_entity.type
_entity.pdbx_description
1 polymer ?
#
loop_
_entity_poly.entity_id
_entity_poly.type
_entity_poly.pdbx_seq_one_letter_code
_entity_poly.pdbx_strand_id
1 'polypeptide(L)' 'AAGKYPFWSYGHMYTRGEPTPLVKAFIDFVLSDEVQQGIVKEMYYFPVTGMQIERRP' A
#
# COMPACT_ATOMS: atom_id res chain seq x y z
N ALA A 1 0.97 -3.00 -15.77
CA ALA A 1 1.46 -4.40 -15.72
C ALA A 1 1.02 -5.08 -14.41
N ALA A 2 -0.25 -4.98 -14.04
CA ALA A 2 -0.78 -5.74 -12.91
C ALA A 2 -1.01 -7.20 -13.36
N GLY A 3 -0.63 -8.17 -12.52
CA GLY A 3 -0.97 -9.59 -12.73
C GLY A 3 -0.03 -10.42 -13.61
N LYS A 4 1.08 -9.88 -14.12
CA LYS A 4 2.04 -10.68 -14.92
C LYS A 4 3.06 -11.47 -14.07
N TYR A 5 3.40 -10.97 -12.89
CA TYR A 5 4.31 -11.65 -11.97
C TYR A 5 3.48 -12.32 -10.87
N PRO A 6 3.50 -13.65 -10.73
CA PRO A 6 2.61 -14.36 -9.80
C PRO A 6 3.08 -14.29 -8.34
N PHE A 7 4.35 -13.93 -8.10
CA PHE A 7 4.91 -13.88 -6.75
C PHE A 7 4.90 -12.45 -6.21
N TRP A 8 3.83 -12.09 -5.51
CA TRP A 8 3.70 -10.81 -4.84
C TRP A 8 2.81 -10.97 -3.61
N SER A 9 2.89 -10.01 -2.70
CA SER A 9 2.01 -9.93 -1.55
C SER A 9 1.78 -8.47 -1.16
N TYR A 10 0.73 -8.22 -0.39
CA TYR A 10 0.49 -6.91 0.18
C TYR A 10 1.38 -6.68 1.40
N GLY A 11 1.97 -5.48 1.49
CA GLY A 11 2.50 -4.97 2.74
C GLY A 11 1.34 -4.62 3.68
N HIS A 12 1.38 -5.12 4.92
CA HIS A 12 0.31 -4.88 5.89
C HIS A 12 0.80 -3.96 7.01
N MET A 13 -0.06 -3.02 7.40
CA MET A 13 0.08 -2.25 8.64
C MET A 13 -1.05 -2.69 9.58
N TYR A 14 -0.70 -3.11 10.80
CA TYR A 14 -1.66 -3.60 11.78
C TYR A 14 -1.79 -2.63 12.95
N THR A 15 -3.03 -2.32 13.34
CA THR A 15 -3.35 -1.58 14.56
C THR A 15 -4.03 -2.51 15.56
N ARG A 16 -3.90 -2.20 16.85
CA ARG A 16 -4.63 -2.89 17.91
C ARG A 16 -5.88 -2.08 18.24
N GLY A 17 -6.99 -2.42 17.59
CA GLY A 17 -8.21 -1.63 17.65
C GLY A 17 -8.11 -0.33 16.84
N GLU A 18 -8.93 0.64 17.19
CA GLU A 18 -9.00 1.93 16.50
C GLU A 18 -7.68 2.73 16.68
N PRO A 19 -7.08 3.24 15.58
CA PRO A 19 -5.88 4.05 15.68
C PRO A 19 -6.17 5.38 16.38
N THR A 20 -5.23 5.83 17.22
CA THR A 20 -5.25 7.20 17.73
C THR A 20 -5.11 8.20 16.57
N PRO A 21 -5.51 9.48 16.74
CA PRO A 21 -5.43 10.47 15.65
C PRO A 21 -4.04 10.57 15.01
N LEU A 22 -2.98 10.49 15.81
CA LEU A 22 -1.60 10.51 15.31
C LEU A 22 -1.27 9.26 14.47
N VAL A 23 -1.66 8.08 14.95
CA VAL A 23 -1.43 6.82 14.21
C VAL A 23 -2.21 6.84 12.91
N LYS A 24 -3.46 7.33 12.93
CA LYS A 24 -4.27 7.47 11.73
C LYS A 24 -3.61 8.43 10.73
N ALA A 25 -3.13 9.59 11.19
CA ALA A 25 -2.45 10.55 10.33
C ALA A 25 -1.20 9.96 9.65
N PHE A 26 -0.44 9.11 10.36
CA PHE A 26 0.68 8.40 9.78
C PHE A 26 0.25 7.37 8.72
N ILE A 27 -0.79 6.59 9.00
CA ILE A 27 -1.34 5.63 8.02
C ILE A 27 -1.84 6.37 6.76
N ASP A 28 -2.56 7.49 6.94
CA ASP A 28 -3.03 8.33 5.85
C ASP A 28 -1.86 8.90 5.03
N PHE A 29 -0.78 9.32 5.68
CA PHE A 29 0.45 9.78 5.02
C PHE A 29 1.09 8.66 4.18
N VAL A 30 1.23 7.44 4.72
CA VAL A 30 1.80 6.30 3.98
C VAL A 30 0.95 5.94 2.75
N LEU A 31 -0.38 6.12 2.82
CA LEU A 31 -1.31 5.88 1.73
C LEU A 31 -1.46 7.06 0.75
N SER A 32 -0.85 8.20 1.04
CA SER A 32 -0.93 9.40 0.21
C SER A 32 -0.24 9.22 -1.14
N ASP A 33 -0.62 10.05 -2.12
CA ASP A 33 0.01 10.04 -3.44
C ASP A 33 1.50 10.37 -3.39
N GLU A 34 1.94 11.21 -2.45
CA GLU A 34 3.35 11.53 -2.25
C GLU A 34 4.17 10.26 -1.97
N VAL A 35 3.72 9.45 -1.01
CA VAL A 35 4.41 8.21 -0.64
C VAL A 35 4.21 7.13 -1.71
N GLN A 36 2.99 6.95 -2.21
CA GLN A 36 2.66 5.89 -3.15
C GLN A 36 3.27 6.12 -4.55
N GLN A 37 3.32 7.36 -5.03
CA GLN A 37 3.88 7.66 -6.35
C GLN A 37 5.36 8.03 -6.32
N GLY A 38 5.91 8.40 -5.16
CA GLY A 38 7.32 8.67 -4.92
C GLY A 38 8.02 7.51 -4.22
N ILE A 39 8.12 7.58 -2.88
CA ILE A 39 8.95 6.70 -2.02
C ILE A 39 8.74 5.21 -2.33
N VAL A 40 7.49 4.75 -2.47
CA VAL A 40 7.16 3.34 -2.74
C VAL A 40 7.79 2.87 -4.04
N LYS A 41 7.78 3.70 -5.09
CA LYS A 41 8.41 3.37 -6.37
C LYS A 41 9.93 3.43 -6.31
N GLU A 42 10.49 4.39 -5.58
CA GLU A 42 11.95 4.48 -5.36
C GLU A 42 12.49 3.25 -4.63
N MET A 43 11.70 2.67 -3.73
CA MET A 43 11.99 1.41 -3.05
C MET A 43 11.67 0.16 -3.90
N TYR A 44 11.30 0.32 -5.17
CA TYR A 44 10.94 -0.75 -6.10
C TYR A 44 9.71 -1.58 -5.70
N TYR A 45 8.83 -1.03 -4.86
CA TYR A 45 7.53 -1.64 -4.56
C TYR A 45 6.44 -1.18 -5.53
N PHE A 46 5.33 -1.93 -5.56
CA PHE A 46 4.15 -1.57 -6.32
C PHE A 46 3.24 -0.65 -5.50
N PRO A 47 2.88 0.54 -6.01
CA PRO A 47 1.91 1.42 -5.36
C PRO A 47 0.53 0.78 -5.31
N VAL A 48 -0.14 0.82 -4.16
CA VAL A 48 -1.46 0.19 -4.00
C VAL A 48 -2.60 1.03 -4.57
N THR A 49 -2.44 2.36 -4.65
CA THR A 49 -3.49 3.31 -5.09
C THR A 49 -3.91 3.17 -6.56
N GLY A 50 -3.18 2.37 -7.35
CA GLY A 50 -3.49 2.08 -8.76
C GLY A 50 -3.54 0.59 -9.11
N MET A 51 -3.55 -0.31 -8.13
CA MET A 51 -3.56 -1.76 -8.39
C MET A 51 -4.93 -2.24 -8.85
N GLN A 52 -5.00 -2.73 -10.09
CA GLN A 52 -6.14 -3.47 -10.64
C GLN A 52 -5.83 -4.97 -10.53
N ILE A 53 -6.19 -5.60 -9.40
CA ILE A 53 -5.95 -7.04 -9.18
C ILE A 53 -7.29 -7.77 -9.18
N GLU A 54 -7.43 -8.72 -10.10
CA GLU A 54 -8.48 -9.73 -10.05
C GLU A 54 -8.01 -10.85 -9.11
N ARG A 55 -8.58 -10.93 -7.91
CA ARG A 55 -8.34 -12.07 -7.01
C ARG A 55 -9.17 -13.25 -7.54
N ARG A 56 -8.49 -14.22 -8.16
CA ARG A 56 -9.13 -15.50 -8.50
C ARG A 56 -9.14 -16.36 -7.24
N PRO A 57 -10.31 -16.90 -6.83
CA PRO A 57 -10.42 -17.76 -5.65
C PRO A 57 -9.63 -19.06 -5.82
#